data_AF-A0A963H074-F1
#
_entry.id   AF-A0A963H074-F1
#
_cell.length_a   1.000
_cell.length_b   1.000
_cell.length_c   1.000
_cell.angle_alpha   90.00
_cell.angle_beta   90.00
_cell.angle_gamma   90.00
#
_symmetry.space_group_name_H-M   'P 1'
#
loop_
_entity.id
_entity.type
_entity.pdbx_description
1 polymer ?
#
loop_
_entity_poly.entity_id
_entity_poly.type
_entity_poly.pdbx_seq_one_letter_code
_entity_poly.pdbx_strand_id
1 'polypeptide(L)'
;MNVFYEESGSFKVGAILADNTTSLQVEAPHGKRSKIKAASVLIRFETPALSEFMDLAQQVADELDPDFLWECCEQETEFDSSTLATEYFGHEPSAVEAAATLILLHSAPMYFYKKGKGHYKAAPPDALKAALAGQEKKRLQAELKARYVEQLCNKTLPEEFKPVISNLLYRPDKNSIEWKALDEACTQMKLSVPALLDKCGAIPSSHDYHFNQFLWEHFPDGTDFSHEDLQQLFNDPDDLPLAEVSAFSIDDATTTEIDDAFSITPLKLGSFRIGIHIAAPALGIGPDTPLDETASNRLSTVYVPGRKITMLPENAISHYTLDENRICPTISLYLDVADDFTVTQVENRIEKIKIAENLRHETLEAYFNEKTIDSDDNSQPFIKELRLLWHFARKMEAFRGKANDTNNDKVDYSFEVIDDHVTIKERRRGSPIDKVVSELMIYANAEWGKQLADANIAAIYRSQGSGSKVKMSTSPAPHQGLGVSQYTWISSPLRRYVDMINQRQLIAMIRNETPPYTRESDGLLIAMRDFEHAHSIYGDFQRAMEHYWCLRWLLQEHIQTITAQVIRENLVKFDHMPLFLRVPSLPNLEPESFVKLEIQHIDLLDRTLQARFIEKMES
;
A
#
# COMPACT_ATOMS: atom_id res chain seq x y z
N MET A 1 2.30 54.64 -55.43
CA MET A 1 2.57 53.20 -55.56
C MET A 1 2.99 52.62 -54.21
N ASN A 2 2.29 51.60 -53.75
CA ASN A 2 2.48 50.89 -52.48
C ASN A 2 2.87 49.43 -52.74
N VAL A 3 3.37 48.74 -51.71
CA VAL A 3 3.71 47.31 -51.77
C VAL A 3 3.15 46.53 -50.60
N PHE A 4 2.73 45.30 -50.89
CA PHE A 4 2.48 44.23 -49.93
C PHE A 4 3.65 43.23 -50.03
N TYR A 5 4.28 42.90 -48.91
CA TYR A 5 5.52 42.14 -48.89
C TYR A 5 5.62 41.23 -47.67
N GLU A 6 6.42 40.17 -47.79
CA GLU A 6 6.73 39.26 -46.67
C GLU A 6 8.09 39.60 -46.06
N GLU A 7 8.10 39.80 -44.74
CA GLU A 7 9.31 40.00 -43.94
C GLU A 7 9.22 39.19 -42.64
N SER A 8 10.24 38.37 -42.39
CA SER A 8 10.34 37.50 -41.21
C SER A 8 9.11 36.63 -40.95
N GLY A 9 8.48 36.10 -42.01
CA GLY A 9 7.29 35.25 -41.90
C GLY A 9 5.98 36.00 -41.63
N SER A 10 5.98 37.34 -41.73
CA SER A 10 4.78 38.17 -41.57
C SER A 10 4.52 39.00 -42.83
N PHE A 11 3.25 39.19 -43.16
CA PHE A 11 2.82 40.08 -44.23
C PHE A 11 2.75 41.52 -43.74
N LYS A 12 3.25 42.45 -44.55
CA LYS A 12 3.32 43.88 -44.24
C LYS A 12 3.02 44.71 -45.49
N VAL A 13 2.67 45.98 -45.25
CA VAL A 13 2.50 46.98 -46.31
C VAL A 13 3.43 48.18 -46.12
N GLY A 14 3.77 48.85 -47.21
CA GLY A 14 4.48 50.13 -47.18
C GLY A 14 4.36 50.93 -48.48
N ALA A 15 4.46 52.26 -48.38
CA ALA A 15 4.60 53.15 -49.52
C ALA A 15 6.03 53.10 -50.06
N ILE A 16 6.21 53.04 -51.38
CA ILE A 16 7.55 53.04 -51.99
C ILE A 16 8.13 54.45 -51.93
N LEU A 17 9.28 54.61 -51.26
CA LEU A 17 10.08 55.85 -51.24
C LEU A 17 11.17 55.84 -52.31
N ALA A 18 11.81 54.69 -52.53
CA ALA A 18 12.81 54.50 -53.58
C ALA A 18 12.79 53.05 -54.09
N ASP A 19 12.88 52.88 -55.41
CA ASP A 19 12.81 51.57 -56.07
C ASP A 19 14.12 51.28 -56.81
N ASN A 20 14.93 50.37 -56.28
CA ASN A 20 16.18 49.95 -56.90
C ASN A 20 16.08 48.48 -57.33
N THR A 21 16.90 48.08 -58.31
CA THR A 21 16.87 46.75 -58.94
C THR A 21 16.83 45.58 -57.96
N THR A 22 17.55 45.66 -56.83
CA THR A 22 17.63 44.57 -55.83
C THR A 22 16.91 44.87 -54.52
N SER A 23 16.44 46.10 -54.28
CA SER A 23 15.86 46.51 -53.00
C SER A 23 15.01 47.77 -53.09
N LEU A 24 13.95 47.83 -52.29
CA LEU A 24 13.10 49.01 -52.15
C LEU A 24 13.32 49.66 -50.77
N GLN A 25 13.24 50.98 -50.72
CA GLN A 25 12.98 51.71 -49.47
C GLN A 25 11.49 51.95 -49.37
N VAL A 26 10.89 51.48 -48.27
CA VAL A 26 9.45 51.59 -48.03
C VAL A 26 9.18 52.29 -46.70
N GLU A 27 8.04 52.98 -46.62
CA GLU A 27 7.52 53.61 -45.40
C GLU A 27 6.23 52.90 -44.98
N ALA A 28 6.21 52.32 -43.78
CA ALA A 28 5.03 51.68 -43.22
C ALA A 28 3.95 52.71 -42.84
N PRO A 29 2.67 52.31 -42.66
CA PRO A 29 1.59 53.22 -42.30
C PRO A 29 1.83 54.08 -41.04
N HIS A 30 2.66 53.59 -40.11
CA HIS A 30 3.05 54.27 -38.88
C HIS A 30 4.35 55.12 -39.03
N GLY A 31 4.76 55.43 -40.26
CA GLY A 31 5.91 56.30 -40.57
C GLY A 31 7.29 55.65 -40.45
N LYS A 32 7.38 54.35 -40.12
CA LYS A 32 8.66 53.64 -40.03
C LYS A 32 9.21 53.34 -41.42
N ARG A 33 10.43 53.79 -41.69
CA ARG A 33 11.15 53.51 -42.95
C ARG A 33 11.99 52.25 -42.83
N SER A 34 11.99 51.42 -43.87
CA SER A 34 12.74 50.17 -43.91
C SER A 34 13.22 49.85 -45.32
N LYS A 35 14.35 49.14 -45.41
CA LYS A 35 14.90 48.67 -46.70
C LYS A 35 14.57 47.19 -46.85
N ILE A 36 13.74 46.86 -47.85
CA ILE A 36 13.31 45.49 -48.14
C ILE A 36 13.96 44.99 -49.43
N LYS A 37 14.14 43.67 -49.55
CA LYS A 37 14.61 43.05 -50.79
C LYS A 37 13.50 43.10 -51.84
N ALA A 38 13.82 43.36 -53.11
CA ALA A 38 12.83 43.36 -54.18
C ALA A 38 12.07 42.01 -54.26
N ALA A 39 12.78 40.90 -54.07
CA ALA A 39 12.22 39.55 -53.98
C ALA A 39 11.38 39.26 -52.72
N SER A 40 11.11 40.23 -51.85
CA SER A 40 10.13 40.11 -50.76
C SER A 40 8.78 40.71 -51.11
N VAL A 41 8.72 41.55 -52.16
CA VAL A 41 7.48 42.17 -52.61
C VAL A 41 6.63 41.12 -53.30
N LEU A 42 5.38 41.00 -52.87
CA LEU A 42 4.40 40.07 -53.42
C LEU A 42 3.42 40.79 -54.35
N ILE A 43 2.96 41.99 -53.96
CA ILE A 43 2.00 42.77 -54.74
C ILE A 43 2.39 44.25 -54.72
N ARG A 44 2.23 44.93 -55.86
CA ARG A 44 2.33 46.40 -56.00
C ARG A 44 0.94 46.95 -56.29
N PHE A 45 0.52 48.02 -55.60
CA PHE A 45 -0.84 48.54 -55.72
C PHE A 45 -0.90 50.07 -55.58
N GLU A 46 -1.94 50.67 -56.15
CA GLU A 46 -2.24 52.11 -56.03
C GLU A 46 -3.53 52.37 -55.24
N THR A 47 -4.48 51.45 -55.33
CA THR A 47 -5.76 51.45 -54.60
C THR A 47 -5.95 50.09 -53.91
N PRO A 48 -6.58 50.01 -52.73
CA PRO A 48 -7.05 51.09 -51.84
C PRO A 48 -5.89 51.86 -51.16
N ALA A 49 -6.22 52.82 -50.29
CA ALA A 49 -5.23 53.57 -49.53
C ALA A 49 -4.36 52.64 -48.67
N LEU A 50 -3.06 52.98 -48.50
CA LEU A 50 -2.10 52.16 -47.76
C LEU A 50 -2.58 51.81 -46.34
N SER A 51 -3.27 52.75 -45.68
CA SER A 51 -3.80 52.58 -44.32
C SER A 51 -4.96 51.60 -44.22
N GLU A 52 -5.71 51.38 -45.31
CA GLU A 52 -6.91 50.54 -45.34
C GLU A 52 -6.63 49.15 -45.91
N PHE A 53 -5.54 49.01 -46.66
CA PHE A 53 -5.24 47.79 -47.44
C PHE A 53 -5.21 46.52 -46.60
N MET A 54 -4.50 46.52 -45.46
CA MET A 54 -4.36 45.31 -44.64
C MET A 54 -5.70 44.89 -44.00
N ASP A 55 -6.49 45.86 -43.55
CA ASP A 55 -7.79 45.58 -42.94
C ASP A 55 -8.77 45.02 -43.99
N LEU A 56 -8.79 45.61 -45.19
CA LEU A 56 -9.59 45.10 -46.31
C LEU A 56 -9.13 43.71 -46.77
N ALA A 57 -7.82 43.48 -46.88
CA ALA A 57 -7.28 42.18 -47.27
C ALA A 57 -7.59 41.11 -46.23
N GLN A 58 -7.58 41.45 -44.94
CA GLN A 58 -7.98 40.53 -43.87
C GLN A 58 -9.49 40.24 -43.91
N GLN A 59 -10.33 41.25 -44.11
CA GLN A 59 -11.78 41.06 -44.25
C GLN A 59 -12.12 40.11 -45.40
N VAL A 60 -11.49 40.31 -46.57
CA VAL A 60 -11.68 39.40 -47.71
C VAL A 60 -11.12 38.01 -47.40
N ALA A 61 -9.97 37.90 -46.71
CA ALA A 61 -9.39 36.61 -46.35
C ALA A 61 -10.30 35.80 -45.41
N ASP A 62 -11.00 36.47 -44.49
CA ASP A 62 -11.94 35.84 -43.56
C ASP A 62 -13.21 35.32 -44.26
N GLU A 63 -13.52 35.82 -45.47
CA GLU A 63 -14.63 35.37 -46.32
C GLU A 63 -14.25 34.22 -47.27
N LEU A 64 -12.95 33.92 -47.42
CA LEU A 64 -12.48 32.84 -48.29
C LEU A 64 -12.73 31.46 -47.68
N ASP A 65 -13.22 30.52 -48.50
CA ASP A 65 -13.37 29.12 -48.11
C ASP A 65 -12.08 28.34 -48.41
N PRO A 66 -11.33 27.87 -47.39
CA PRO A 66 -10.10 27.12 -47.58
C PRO A 66 -10.33 25.72 -48.20
N ASP A 67 -11.49 25.10 -47.99
CA ASP A 67 -11.82 23.81 -48.60
C ASP A 67 -12.03 24.01 -50.12
N PHE A 68 -12.80 25.04 -50.51
CA PHE A 68 -13.02 25.35 -51.93
C PHE A 68 -11.73 25.80 -52.64
N LEU A 69 -10.90 26.64 -52.00
CA LEU A 69 -9.58 27.00 -52.53
C LEU A 69 -8.66 25.79 -52.72
N TRP A 70 -8.75 24.80 -51.83
CA TRP A 70 -8.01 23.56 -51.96
C TRP A 70 -8.56 22.69 -53.11
N GLU A 71 -9.87 22.64 -53.32
CA GLU A 71 -10.51 21.95 -54.45
C GLU A 71 -10.14 22.57 -55.81
N CYS A 72 -9.92 23.88 -55.87
CA CYS A 72 -9.44 24.57 -57.07
C CYS A 72 -8.01 24.20 -57.45
N CYS A 73 -7.20 23.67 -56.53
CA CYS A 73 -5.80 23.33 -56.80
C CYS A 73 -5.68 22.03 -57.58
N GLU A 74 -4.84 22.03 -58.62
CA GLU A 74 -4.35 20.78 -59.20
C GLU A 74 -3.52 19.99 -58.17
N GLN A 75 -3.72 18.68 -58.13
CA GLN A 75 -3.05 17.82 -57.15
C GLN A 75 -1.56 17.67 -57.47
N GLU A 76 -0.76 17.69 -56.41
CA GLU A 76 0.69 17.49 -56.43
C GLU A 76 1.55 18.55 -57.15
N THR A 77 0.95 19.58 -57.74
CA THR A 77 1.66 20.67 -58.42
C THR A 77 1.93 21.86 -57.49
N GLU A 78 3.04 22.56 -57.73
CA GLU A 78 3.29 23.86 -57.10
C GLU A 78 2.59 24.94 -57.92
N PHE A 79 1.92 25.87 -57.25
CA PHE A 79 1.21 26.97 -57.89
C PHE A 79 1.61 28.32 -57.29
N ASP A 80 1.49 29.35 -58.11
CA ASP A 80 1.61 30.74 -57.66
C ASP A 80 0.26 31.24 -57.13
N SER A 81 0.30 31.94 -55.99
CA SER A 81 -0.90 32.46 -55.32
C SER A 81 -1.78 33.35 -56.20
N SER A 82 -1.21 34.06 -57.18
CA SER A 82 -1.97 34.92 -58.10
C SER A 82 -2.77 34.11 -59.12
N THR A 83 -2.27 32.93 -59.50
CA THR A 83 -2.98 32.01 -60.41
C THR A 83 -4.19 31.43 -59.70
N LEU A 84 -4.01 30.94 -58.48
CA LEU A 84 -5.11 30.42 -57.68
C LEU A 84 -6.15 31.49 -57.33
N ALA A 85 -5.72 32.73 -57.02
CA ALA A 85 -6.64 33.84 -56.80
C ALA A 85 -7.51 34.10 -58.05
N THR A 86 -6.92 34.09 -59.25
CA THR A 86 -7.66 34.28 -60.50
C THR A 86 -8.71 33.17 -60.72
N GLU A 87 -8.36 31.92 -60.41
CA GLU A 87 -9.26 30.78 -60.53
C GLU A 87 -10.41 30.83 -59.52
N TYR A 88 -10.13 31.24 -58.27
CA TYR A 88 -11.14 31.35 -57.22
C TYR A 88 -12.15 32.46 -57.47
N PHE A 89 -11.68 33.66 -57.84
CA PHE A 89 -12.55 34.82 -58.06
C PHE A 89 -13.19 34.83 -59.45
N GLY A 90 -12.66 34.06 -60.41
CA GLY A 90 -13.16 33.99 -61.78
C GLY A 90 -12.87 35.24 -62.63
N HIS A 91 -12.05 36.15 -62.13
CA HIS A 91 -11.57 37.35 -62.82
C HIS A 91 -10.15 37.68 -62.37
N GLU A 92 -9.51 38.63 -63.06
CA GLU A 92 -8.20 39.14 -62.63
C GLU A 92 -8.33 39.74 -61.22
N PRO A 93 -7.59 39.21 -60.22
CA PRO A 93 -7.79 39.59 -58.82
C PRO A 93 -7.27 41.01 -58.58
N SER A 94 -8.06 41.80 -57.85
CA SER A 94 -7.59 43.06 -57.28
C SER A 94 -6.42 42.82 -56.32
N ALA A 95 -5.65 43.87 -56.02
CA ALA A 95 -4.54 43.76 -55.08
C ALA A 95 -4.99 43.28 -53.68
N VAL A 96 -6.22 43.60 -53.27
CA VAL A 96 -6.82 43.15 -52.00
C VAL A 96 -7.12 41.66 -52.05
N GLU A 97 -7.74 41.16 -53.13
CA GLU A 97 -8.09 39.74 -53.33
C GLU A 97 -6.83 38.85 -53.43
N ALA A 98 -5.81 39.32 -54.15
CA ALA A 98 -4.53 38.63 -54.24
C ALA A 98 -3.81 38.58 -52.86
N ALA A 99 -3.88 39.66 -52.08
CA ALA A 99 -3.32 39.68 -50.73
C ALA A 99 -4.13 38.78 -49.77
N ALA A 100 -5.45 38.78 -49.89
CA ALA A 100 -6.36 37.94 -49.09
C ALA A 100 -6.08 36.44 -49.33
N THR A 101 -5.91 36.05 -50.60
CA THR A 101 -5.54 34.68 -50.96
C THR A 101 -4.21 34.29 -50.31
N LEU A 102 -3.20 35.16 -50.36
CA LEU A 102 -1.91 34.94 -49.70
C LEU A 102 -2.03 34.82 -48.17
N ILE A 103 -2.88 35.62 -47.54
CA ILE A 103 -3.16 35.56 -46.10
C ILE A 103 -3.78 34.21 -45.73
N LEU A 104 -4.79 33.74 -46.47
CA LEU A 104 -5.44 32.45 -46.21
C LEU A 104 -4.48 31.27 -46.44
N LEU A 105 -3.76 31.25 -47.56
CA LEU A 105 -2.78 30.19 -47.86
C LEU A 105 -1.71 30.08 -46.76
N HIS A 106 -1.36 31.20 -46.14
CA HIS A 106 -0.40 31.23 -45.04
C HIS A 106 -1.01 30.80 -43.70
N SER A 107 -2.28 31.14 -43.44
CA SER A 107 -2.98 30.81 -42.19
C SER A 107 -3.56 29.39 -42.15
N ALA A 108 -3.63 28.71 -43.29
CA ALA A 108 -4.15 27.35 -43.44
C ALA A 108 -3.08 26.29 -43.82
N PRO A 109 -2.04 26.05 -42.98
CA PRO A 109 -0.91 25.16 -43.32
C PRO A 109 -1.28 23.66 -43.43
N MET A 110 -2.47 23.26 -42.98
CA MET A 110 -2.99 21.89 -43.19
C MET A 110 -3.44 21.68 -44.62
N TYR A 111 -3.94 22.74 -45.26
CA TYR A 111 -4.43 22.76 -46.64
C TYR A 111 -3.31 23.07 -47.62
N PHE A 112 -2.39 23.98 -47.26
CA PHE A 112 -1.40 24.51 -48.19
C PHE A 112 0.02 24.49 -47.60
N TYR A 113 0.91 23.77 -48.27
CA TYR A 113 2.32 23.69 -47.91
C TYR A 113 3.12 24.78 -48.61
N LYS A 114 3.73 25.68 -47.84
CA LYS A 114 4.59 26.74 -48.38
C LYS A 114 5.86 26.16 -49.03
N LYS A 115 6.12 26.52 -50.29
CA LYS A 115 7.31 26.10 -51.07
C LYS A 115 8.25 27.25 -51.40
N GLY A 116 7.73 28.47 -51.41
CA GLY A 116 8.49 29.69 -51.61
C GLY A 116 7.67 30.92 -51.25
N LYS A 117 8.16 32.10 -51.59
CA LYS A 117 7.37 33.34 -51.46
C LYS A 117 6.33 33.37 -52.56
N GLY A 118 5.06 33.47 -52.19
CA GLY A 118 3.95 33.40 -53.13
C GLY A 118 3.70 32.02 -53.76
N HIS A 119 4.48 31.00 -53.41
CA HIS A 119 4.40 29.66 -54.00
C HIS A 119 4.01 28.63 -52.95
N TYR A 120 2.97 27.86 -53.27
CA TYR A 120 2.35 26.88 -52.38
C TYR A 120 2.10 25.57 -53.13
N LYS A 121 1.84 24.52 -52.37
CA LYS A 121 1.40 23.22 -52.86
C LYS A 121 0.22 22.76 -52.02
N ALA A 122 -0.85 22.30 -52.66
CA ALA A 122 -1.99 21.74 -51.95
C ALA A 122 -1.59 20.45 -51.22
N ALA A 123 -2.12 20.26 -50.02
CA ALA A 123 -1.93 19.04 -49.26
C ALA A 123 -2.57 17.86 -50.01
N PRO A 124 -1.92 16.69 -50.12
CA PRO A 124 -2.54 15.50 -50.69
C PRO A 124 -3.84 15.14 -49.95
N PRO A 125 -4.87 14.59 -50.63
CA PRO A 125 -6.17 14.30 -50.00
C PRO A 125 -6.08 13.44 -48.74
N ASP A 126 -5.23 12.40 -48.74
CA ASP A 126 -5.03 11.54 -47.57
C ASP A 126 -4.36 12.27 -46.40
N ALA A 127 -3.41 13.17 -46.70
CA ALA A 127 -2.71 13.96 -45.71
C ALA A 127 -3.61 15.03 -45.08
N LEU A 128 -4.41 15.73 -45.91
CA LEU A 128 -5.39 16.69 -45.44
C LEU A 128 -6.46 16.01 -44.56
N LYS A 129 -7.03 14.90 -45.04
CA LYS A 129 -8.01 14.12 -44.29
C LYS A 129 -7.46 13.64 -42.93
N ALA A 130 -6.22 13.15 -42.90
CA ALA A 130 -5.57 12.75 -41.66
C ALA A 130 -5.31 13.93 -40.70
N ALA A 131 -4.89 15.09 -41.23
CA ALA A 131 -4.66 16.30 -40.44
C ALA A 131 -5.96 16.84 -39.81
N LEU A 132 -7.02 16.98 -40.62
CA LEU A 132 -8.34 17.43 -40.15
C LEU A 132 -8.94 16.45 -39.13
N ALA A 133 -8.86 15.13 -39.39
CA ALA A 133 -9.31 14.13 -38.43
C ALA A 133 -8.50 14.18 -37.11
N GLY A 134 -7.19 14.44 -37.17
CA GLY A 134 -6.34 14.62 -36.00
C GLY A 134 -6.70 15.87 -35.20
N GLN A 135 -6.98 16.99 -35.88
CA GLN A 135 -7.42 18.23 -35.24
C GLN A 135 -8.78 18.06 -34.57
N GLU A 136 -9.74 17.43 -35.26
CA GLU A 136 -11.07 17.18 -34.72
C GLU A 136 -11.02 16.24 -33.51
N LYS A 137 -10.23 15.16 -33.58
CA LYS A 137 -10.00 14.27 -32.44
C LYS A 137 -9.41 15.04 -31.24
N LYS A 138 -8.46 15.95 -31.47
CA LYS A 138 -7.86 16.78 -30.43
C LYS A 138 -8.88 17.76 -29.83
N ARG A 139 -9.77 18.35 -30.66
CA ARG A 139 -10.87 19.20 -30.21
C ARG A 139 -11.83 18.43 -29.31
N LEU A 140 -12.31 17.28 -29.75
CA LEU A 140 -13.21 16.42 -28.99
C LEU A 140 -12.58 15.95 -27.66
N GLN A 141 -11.30 15.62 -27.65
CA GLN A 141 -10.57 15.29 -26.43
C GLN A 141 -10.45 16.50 -25.48
N ALA A 142 -10.23 17.71 -26.00
CA ALA A 142 -10.17 18.91 -25.18
C ALA A 142 -11.52 19.25 -24.56
N GLU A 143 -12.62 19.14 -25.33
CA GLU A 143 -13.99 19.34 -24.85
C GLU A 143 -14.38 18.30 -23.79
N LEU A 144 -14.06 17.03 -24.04
CA LEU A 144 -14.29 15.95 -23.08
C LEU A 144 -13.53 16.18 -21.77
N LYS A 145 -12.25 16.55 -21.86
CA LYS A 145 -11.42 16.89 -20.69
C LYS A 145 -12.02 18.08 -19.93
N ALA A 146 -12.42 19.14 -20.63
CA ALA A 146 -13.02 20.32 -20.01
C ALA A 146 -14.32 19.97 -19.25
N ARG A 147 -15.17 19.12 -19.83
CA ARG A 147 -16.37 18.59 -19.16
C ARG A 147 -16.02 17.83 -17.89
N TYR A 148 -15.01 16.96 -17.92
CA TYR A 148 -14.57 16.24 -16.72
C TYR A 148 -14.07 17.18 -15.64
N VAL A 149 -13.22 18.16 -15.99
CA VAL A 149 -12.71 19.17 -15.04
C VAL A 149 -13.86 19.93 -14.40
N GLU A 150 -14.83 20.38 -15.19
CA GLU A 150 -16.02 21.09 -14.69
C GLU A 150 -16.82 20.25 -13.70
N GLN A 151 -17.11 18.99 -14.04
CA GLN A 151 -17.84 18.07 -13.16
C GLN A 151 -17.09 17.83 -11.84
N LEU A 152 -15.78 17.56 -11.91
CA LEU A 152 -14.95 17.34 -10.73
C LEU A 152 -14.85 18.59 -9.84
N CYS A 153 -14.67 19.77 -10.42
CA CYS A 153 -14.67 21.04 -9.67
C CYS A 153 -16.03 21.29 -9.00
N ASN A 154 -17.13 20.83 -9.61
CA ASN A 154 -18.48 20.82 -9.05
C ASN A 154 -18.75 19.62 -8.12
N LYS A 155 -17.71 18.86 -7.72
CA LYS A 155 -17.79 17.71 -6.80
C LYS A 155 -18.72 16.60 -7.31
N THR A 156 -18.82 16.46 -8.62
CA THR A 156 -19.59 15.41 -9.29
C THR A 156 -18.62 14.49 -10.01
N LEU A 157 -18.70 13.20 -9.72
CA LEU A 157 -17.87 12.20 -10.41
C LEU A 157 -18.39 11.99 -11.84
N PRO A 158 -17.54 12.11 -12.88
CA PRO A 158 -17.92 11.70 -14.24
C PRO A 158 -18.23 10.20 -14.31
N GLU A 159 -19.26 9.80 -15.04
CA GLU A 159 -19.67 8.38 -15.17
C GLU A 159 -18.53 7.50 -15.71
N GLU A 160 -17.72 8.05 -16.62
CA GLU A 160 -16.60 7.38 -17.26
C GLU A 160 -15.43 7.09 -16.29
N PHE A 161 -15.40 7.77 -15.13
CA PHE A 161 -14.38 7.50 -14.12
C PHE A 161 -14.66 6.22 -13.36
N LYS A 162 -15.93 5.83 -13.18
CA LYS A 162 -16.34 4.65 -12.37
C LYS A 162 -15.50 3.38 -12.63
N PRO A 163 -15.30 2.91 -13.88
CA PRO A 163 -14.51 1.71 -14.14
C PRO A 163 -13.00 1.88 -13.92
N VAL A 164 -12.50 3.11 -13.80
CA VAL A 164 -11.07 3.42 -13.71
C VAL A 164 -10.66 4.08 -12.39
N ILE A 165 -11.58 4.29 -11.43
CA ILE A 165 -11.30 4.90 -10.12
C ILE A 165 -10.10 4.23 -9.44
N SER A 166 -10.08 2.90 -9.37
CA SER A 166 -8.98 2.17 -8.72
C SER A 166 -7.64 2.45 -9.39
N ASN A 167 -7.60 2.51 -10.73
CA ASN A 167 -6.38 2.87 -11.46
C ASN A 167 -5.99 4.33 -11.18
N LEU A 168 -6.94 5.26 -11.16
CA LEU A 168 -6.68 6.67 -10.85
C LEU A 168 -6.14 6.88 -9.43
N LEU A 169 -6.59 6.08 -8.46
CA LEU A 169 -6.14 6.14 -7.06
C LEU A 169 -4.78 5.49 -6.85
N TYR A 170 -4.55 4.29 -7.39
CA TYR A 170 -3.42 3.45 -6.99
C TYR A 170 -2.30 3.36 -8.05
N ARG A 171 -2.63 3.45 -9.35
CA ARG A 171 -1.64 3.39 -10.44
C ARG A 171 -2.08 4.18 -11.68
N PRO A 172 -2.08 5.51 -11.58
CA PRO A 172 -2.67 6.33 -12.64
C PRO A 172 -1.86 6.25 -13.93
N ASP A 173 -2.54 6.01 -15.05
CA ASP A 173 -1.97 6.28 -16.37
C ASP A 173 -1.96 7.79 -16.60
N LYS A 174 -0.78 8.40 -16.45
CA LYS A 174 -0.60 9.85 -16.60
C LYS A 174 -0.90 10.37 -18.01
N ASN A 175 -1.00 9.49 -19.00
CA ASN A 175 -1.33 9.85 -20.37
C ASN A 175 -2.83 9.84 -20.67
N SER A 176 -3.62 9.17 -19.83
CA SER A 176 -5.08 9.08 -19.96
C SER A 176 -5.73 10.47 -19.87
N ILE A 177 -6.90 10.60 -20.48
CA ILE A 177 -7.66 11.85 -20.44
C ILE A 177 -8.26 12.08 -19.05
N GLU A 178 -8.66 11.00 -18.39
CA GLU A 178 -9.21 10.97 -17.03
C GLU A 178 -8.19 11.49 -16.03
N TRP A 179 -6.94 11.01 -16.09
CA TRP A 179 -5.87 11.52 -15.23
C TRP A 179 -5.58 13.00 -15.49
N LYS A 180 -5.45 13.41 -16.75
CA LYS A 180 -5.16 14.81 -17.10
C LYS A 180 -6.28 15.77 -16.66
N ALA A 181 -7.53 15.34 -16.70
CA ALA A 181 -8.65 16.11 -16.17
C ALA A 181 -8.61 16.16 -14.64
N LEU A 182 -8.34 15.03 -13.99
CA LEU A 182 -8.26 14.92 -12.54
C LEU A 182 -7.13 15.78 -11.95
N ASP A 183 -5.93 15.70 -12.52
CA ASP A 183 -4.75 16.47 -12.12
C ASP A 183 -4.99 17.99 -12.27
N GLU A 184 -5.64 18.40 -13.35
CA GLU A 184 -6.05 19.80 -13.55
C GLU A 184 -7.08 20.25 -12.51
N ALA A 185 -8.12 19.46 -12.26
CA ALA A 185 -9.14 19.77 -11.26
C ALA A 185 -8.54 19.82 -9.84
N CYS A 186 -7.64 18.89 -9.49
CA CYS A 186 -6.88 18.91 -8.24
C CYS A 186 -6.07 20.20 -8.07
N THR A 187 -5.40 20.65 -9.14
CA THR A 187 -4.63 21.89 -9.16
C THR A 187 -5.53 23.12 -8.93
N GLN A 188 -6.68 23.20 -9.62
CA GLN A 188 -7.63 24.30 -9.46
C GLN A 188 -8.23 24.34 -8.04
N MET A 189 -8.57 23.18 -7.49
CA MET A 189 -9.21 23.04 -6.18
C MET A 189 -8.23 23.04 -5.01
N LYS A 190 -6.92 22.93 -5.27
CA LYS A 190 -5.86 22.74 -4.27
C LYS A 190 -6.12 21.54 -3.35
N LEU A 191 -6.54 20.43 -3.95
CA LEU A 191 -6.81 19.18 -3.25
C LEU A 191 -5.90 18.07 -3.79
N SER A 192 -5.54 17.13 -2.93
CA SER A 192 -4.94 15.87 -3.38
C SER A 192 -5.93 15.06 -4.21
N VAL A 193 -5.44 14.10 -4.99
CA VAL A 193 -6.28 13.19 -5.78
C VAL A 193 -7.29 12.44 -4.90
N PRO A 194 -6.90 11.80 -3.79
CA PRO A 194 -7.86 11.14 -2.90
C PRO A 194 -8.89 12.09 -2.33
N ALA A 195 -8.49 13.30 -1.89
CA ALA A 195 -9.41 14.27 -1.30
C ALA A 195 -10.44 14.82 -2.30
N LEU A 196 -10.06 15.00 -3.57
CA LEU A 196 -11.01 15.42 -4.61
C LEU A 196 -11.99 14.29 -4.95
N LEU A 197 -11.49 13.06 -5.11
CA LEU A 197 -12.32 11.90 -5.43
C LEU A 197 -13.29 11.54 -4.29
N ASP A 198 -12.84 11.64 -3.04
CA ASP A 198 -13.70 11.53 -1.85
C ASP A 198 -14.84 12.55 -1.86
N LYS A 199 -14.52 13.83 -2.12
CA LYS A 199 -15.55 14.89 -2.25
C LYS A 199 -16.53 14.66 -3.39
N CYS A 200 -16.15 13.88 -4.40
CA CYS A 200 -17.01 13.46 -5.51
C CYS A 200 -17.82 12.18 -5.20
N GLY A 201 -17.66 11.59 -4.00
CA GLY A 201 -18.31 10.35 -3.60
C GLY A 201 -17.68 9.08 -4.19
N ALA A 202 -16.47 9.17 -4.73
CA ALA A 202 -15.78 8.02 -5.34
C ALA A 202 -15.06 7.12 -4.33
N ILE A 203 -14.85 7.62 -3.10
CA ILE A 203 -14.28 6.87 -1.98
C ILE A 203 -15.38 6.69 -0.92
N PRO A 204 -16.12 5.57 -0.95
CA PRO A 204 -17.20 5.36 0.01
C PRO A 204 -16.70 5.08 1.43
N SER A 205 -15.46 4.63 1.56
CA SER A 205 -14.84 4.22 2.83
C SER A 205 -13.36 4.58 2.81
N SER A 206 -12.94 5.47 3.71
CA SER A 206 -11.52 5.80 3.90
C SER A 206 -10.71 4.61 4.42
N HIS A 207 -11.35 3.70 5.13
CA HIS A 207 -10.74 2.43 5.54
C HIS A 207 -10.44 1.56 4.32
N ASP A 208 -11.43 1.34 3.45
CA ASP A 208 -11.26 0.50 2.26
C ASP A 208 -10.31 1.15 1.26
N TYR A 209 -10.23 2.48 1.20
CA TYR A 209 -9.21 3.17 0.40
C TYR A 209 -7.80 2.70 0.76
N HIS A 210 -7.45 2.68 2.05
CA HIS A 210 -6.13 2.25 2.54
C HIS A 210 -5.93 0.75 2.40
N PHE A 211 -6.95 -0.04 2.70
CA PHE A 211 -6.89 -1.49 2.54
C PHE A 211 -6.71 -1.91 1.09
N ASN A 212 -7.48 -1.32 0.17
CA ASN A 212 -7.37 -1.61 -1.26
C ASN A 212 -6.05 -1.13 -1.85
N GLN A 213 -5.45 -0.04 -1.34
CA GLN A 213 -4.10 0.35 -1.73
C GLN A 213 -3.10 -0.77 -1.39
N PHE A 214 -3.16 -1.29 -0.16
CA PHE A 214 -2.30 -2.38 0.28
C PHE A 214 -2.52 -3.66 -0.54
N LEU A 215 -3.77 -4.02 -0.81
CA LEU A 215 -4.08 -5.16 -1.68
C LEU A 215 -3.52 -4.96 -3.08
N TRP A 216 -3.66 -3.76 -3.65
CA TRP A 216 -3.18 -3.49 -4.99
C TRP A 216 -1.66 -3.61 -5.11
N GLU A 217 -0.92 -3.16 -4.08
CA GLU A 217 0.55 -3.18 -4.05
C GLU A 217 1.13 -4.58 -3.72
N HIS A 218 0.46 -5.35 -2.84
CA HIS A 218 1.03 -6.57 -2.28
C HIS A 218 0.24 -7.86 -2.56
N PHE A 219 -0.99 -7.73 -3.09
CA PHE A 219 -1.88 -8.84 -3.48
C PHE A 219 -2.51 -8.54 -4.86
N PRO A 220 -1.71 -8.31 -5.92
CA PRO A 220 -2.21 -7.88 -7.23
C PRO A 220 -3.15 -8.88 -7.90
N ASP A 221 -3.01 -10.17 -7.57
CA ASP A 221 -3.88 -11.26 -8.04
C ASP A 221 -5.10 -11.51 -7.13
N GLY A 222 -5.27 -10.68 -6.08
CA GLY A 222 -6.32 -10.80 -5.08
C GLY A 222 -5.91 -11.61 -3.84
N THR A 223 -6.85 -11.70 -2.90
CA THR A 223 -6.67 -12.42 -1.62
C THR A 223 -7.39 -13.76 -1.58
N ASP A 224 -8.13 -14.10 -2.63
CA ASP A 224 -8.88 -15.35 -2.70
C ASP A 224 -7.91 -16.52 -2.95
N PHE A 225 -8.28 -17.68 -2.42
CA PHE A 225 -7.56 -18.92 -2.68
C PHE A 225 -8.10 -19.56 -3.96
N SER A 226 -7.26 -20.31 -4.68
CA SER A 226 -7.71 -21.01 -5.86
C SER A 226 -8.71 -22.12 -5.49
N HIS A 227 -9.54 -22.54 -6.45
CA HIS A 227 -10.45 -23.66 -6.24
C HIS A 227 -9.70 -24.97 -5.90
N GLU A 228 -8.47 -25.13 -6.39
CA GLU A 228 -7.61 -26.28 -6.09
C GLU A 228 -7.14 -26.26 -4.64
N ASP A 229 -6.69 -25.10 -4.12
CA ASP A 229 -6.31 -24.92 -2.71
C ASP A 229 -7.45 -25.31 -1.76
N LEU A 230 -8.67 -24.88 -2.08
CA LEU A 230 -9.87 -25.11 -1.27
C LEU A 230 -10.36 -26.56 -1.28
N GLN A 231 -9.97 -27.36 -2.29
CA GLN A 231 -10.37 -28.77 -2.42
C GLN A 231 -9.25 -29.75 -2.07
N GLN A 232 -8.07 -29.26 -1.69
CA GLN A 232 -6.95 -30.12 -1.36
C GLN A 232 -7.27 -31.06 -0.20
N LEU A 233 -6.98 -32.35 -0.40
CA LEU A 233 -6.99 -33.36 0.64
C LEU A 233 -5.64 -33.35 1.35
N PHE A 234 -5.66 -33.40 2.68
CA PHE A 234 -4.46 -33.46 3.50
C PHE A 234 -4.05 -34.91 3.70
N ASN A 235 -2.83 -35.25 3.28
CA ASN A 235 -2.27 -36.59 3.42
C ASN A 235 -1.58 -36.75 4.78
N ASP A 236 -2.32 -36.50 5.85
CA ASP A 236 -1.81 -36.75 7.19
C ASP A 236 -1.50 -38.24 7.39
N PRO A 237 -0.49 -38.59 8.18
CA PRO A 237 -0.27 -39.97 8.57
C PRO A 237 -1.48 -40.52 9.34
N ASP A 238 -2.04 -41.63 8.86
CA ASP A 238 -3.22 -42.27 9.47
C ASP A 238 -2.92 -42.85 10.86
N ASP A 239 -1.67 -43.21 11.13
CA ASP A 239 -1.21 -43.98 12.30
C ASP A 239 -0.66 -43.15 13.46
N LEU A 240 -0.91 -41.83 13.47
CA LEU A 240 -0.51 -40.98 14.59
C LEU A 240 -1.18 -41.43 15.90
N PRO A 241 -0.40 -41.68 16.98
CA PRO A 241 -0.97 -42.08 18.27
C PRO A 241 -1.85 -40.97 18.84
N LEU A 242 -2.92 -41.34 19.53
CA LEU A 242 -3.74 -40.39 20.29
C LEU A 242 -3.13 -40.22 21.70
N ALA A 243 -2.81 -38.99 22.07
CA ALA A 243 -2.28 -38.69 23.39
C ALA A 243 -3.39 -38.78 24.46
N GLU A 244 -3.08 -39.43 25.58
CA GLU A 244 -3.96 -39.49 26.76
C GLU A 244 -3.75 -38.27 27.67
N VAL A 245 -4.01 -37.07 27.13
CA VAL A 245 -3.88 -35.80 27.87
C VAL A 245 -5.18 -35.00 27.80
N SER A 246 -5.40 -34.14 28.81
CA SER A 246 -6.44 -33.12 28.78
C SER A 246 -5.79 -31.80 28.38
N ALA A 247 -5.86 -31.45 27.09
CA ALA A 247 -5.23 -30.25 26.56
C ALA A 247 -6.19 -29.06 26.49
N PHE A 248 -5.68 -27.84 26.67
CA PHE A 248 -6.44 -26.60 26.53
C PHE A 248 -5.61 -25.52 25.84
N SER A 249 -6.24 -24.63 25.06
CA SER A 249 -5.56 -23.46 24.47
C SER A 249 -5.86 -22.19 25.27
N ILE A 250 -5.08 -21.13 25.03
CA ILE A 250 -5.30 -19.81 25.64
C ILE A 250 -5.10 -18.75 24.57
N ASP A 251 -6.18 -18.09 24.14
CA ASP A 251 -6.13 -17.16 23.01
C ASP A 251 -7.07 -15.96 23.20
N ASP A 252 -6.92 -14.96 22.34
CA ASP A 252 -7.93 -13.91 22.17
C ASP A 252 -9.22 -14.46 21.55
N ALA A 253 -10.36 -13.83 21.82
CA ALA A 253 -11.68 -14.29 21.36
C ALA A 253 -11.83 -14.34 19.83
N THR A 254 -11.03 -13.56 19.10
CA THR A 254 -11.06 -13.44 17.64
C THR A 254 -10.04 -14.35 16.93
N THR A 255 -9.24 -15.10 17.68
CA THR A 255 -8.27 -16.05 17.11
C THR A 255 -8.99 -17.22 16.45
N THR A 256 -8.66 -17.50 15.19
CA THR A 256 -9.16 -18.69 14.45
C THR A 256 -8.04 -19.65 14.06
N GLU A 257 -6.80 -19.19 14.03
CA GLU A 257 -5.61 -20.00 13.75
C GLU A 257 -4.99 -20.37 15.11
N ILE A 258 -5.61 -21.30 15.84
CA ILE A 258 -5.11 -21.72 17.16
C ILE A 258 -3.93 -22.67 16.92
N ASP A 259 -2.73 -22.14 17.08
CA ASP A 259 -1.48 -22.86 16.84
C ASP A 259 -1.03 -23.69 18.04
N ASP A 260 -1.34 -23.28 19.27
CA ASP A 260 -0.77 -23.85 20.49
C ASP A 260 -1.79 -24.25 21.57
N ALA A 261 -1.49 -25.33 22.28
CA ALA A 261 -2.26 -25.82 23.42
C ALA A 261 -1.33 -26.42 24.49
N PHE A 262 -1.84 -26.53 25.71
CA PHE A 262 -1.09 -26.96 26.88
C PHE A 262 -1.79 -28.11 27.60
N SER A 263 -1.03 -28.98 28.24
CA SER A 263 -1.57 -29.97 29.17
C SER A 263 -0.68 -30.13 30.40
N ILE A 264 -1.27 -30.52 31.52
CA ILE A 264 -0.54 -30.89 32.73
C ILE A 264 -0.98 -32.29 33.16
N THR A 265 -0.02 -33.18 33.38
CA THR A 265 -0.28 -34.52 33.89
C THR A 265 0.51 -34.74 35.19
N PRO A 266 -0.14 -34.97 36.34
CA PRO A 266 0.57 -35.28 37.58
C PRO A 266 1.44 -36.55 37.45
N LEU A 267 2.64 -36.50 38.03
CA LEU A 267 3.57 -37.63 38.14
C LEU A 267 3.76 -38.00 39.62
N LYS A 268 4.71 -38.89 39.92
CA LYS A 268 4.97 -39.36 41.29
C LYS A 268 5.63 -38.27 42.13
N LEU A 269 5.42 -38.32 43.45
CA LEU A 269 6.13 -37.46 44.43
C LEU A 269 5.99 -35.95 44.16
N GLY A 270 4.86 -35.51 43.63
CA GLY A 270 4.59 -34.08 43.38
C GLY A 270 5.22 -33.51 42.11
N SER A 271 5.99 -34.32 41.35
CA SER A 271 6.39 -33.96 39.98
C SER A 271 5.18 -33.96 39.05
N PHE A 272 5.31 -33.31 37.89
CA PHE A 272 4.26 -33.24 36.87
C PHE A 272 4.88 -33.11 35.48
N ARG A 273 4.13 -33.51 34.46
CA ARG A 273 4.49 -33.39 33.06
C ARG A 273 3.74 -32.20 32.46
N ILE A 274 4.47 -31.25 31.89
CA ILE A 274 3.92 -30.18 31.05
C ILE A 274 3.95 -30.66 29.60
N GLY A 275 2.83 -30.60 28.90
CA GLY A 275 2.77 -30.74 27.44
C GLY A 275 2.59 -29.37 26.78
N ILE A 276 3.40 -29.08 25.79
CA ILE A 276 3.24 -27.94 24.87
C ILE A 276 2.99 -28.52 23.49
N HIS A 277 1.82 -28.28 22.92
CA HIS A 277 1.34 -28.93 21.72
C HIS A 277 1.14 -27.90 20.62
N ILE A 278 1.79 -28.09 19.49
CA ILE A 278 1.72 -27.16 18.35
C ILE A 278 1.01 -27.84 17.18
N ALA A 279 0.03 -27.16 16.58
CA ALA A 279 -0.65 -27.59 15.35
C ALA A 279 0.39 -27.99 14.29
N ALA A 280 0.13 -29.05 13.53
CA ALA A 280 1.14 -29.65 12.65
C ALA A 280 0.80 -29.61 11.15
N PRO A 281 0.58 -28.43 10.54
CA PRO A 281 0.25 -28.33 9.12
C PRO A 281 1.33 -28.90 8.19
N ALA A 282 2.60 -28.91 8.61
CA ALA A 282 3.69 -29.49 7.84
C ALA A 282 3.61 -31.02 7.67
N LEU A 283 2.69 -31.71 8.37
CA LEU A 283 2.48 -33.14 8.18
C LEU A 283 1.74 -33.45 6.87
N GLY A 284 0.73 -32.66 6.50
CA GLY A 284 -0.02 -32.84 5.26
C GLY A 284 0.28 -31.80 4.18
N ILE A 285 1.04 -30.73 4.48
CA ILE A 285 1.51 -29.72 3.51
C ILE A 285 3.01 -29.90 3.26
N GLY A 286 3.32 -30.77 2.30
CA GLY A 286 4.70 -31.06 1.89
C GLY A 286 5.34 -29.92 1.06
N PRO A 287 6.68 -29.86 0.98
CA PRO A 287 7.38 -28.94 0.08
C PRO A 287 6.91 -29.07 -1.36
N ASP A 288 6.88 -27.95 -2.09
CA ASP A 288 6.58 -27.87 -3.53
C ASP A 288 5.17 -28.39 -3.91
N THR A 289 4.26 -28.51 -2.93
CA THR A 289 2.83 -28.74 -3.18
C THR A 289 2.14 -27.43 -3.55
N PRO A 290 0.99 -27.45 -4.26
CA PRO A 290 0.27 -26.21 -4.60
C PRO A 290 -0.01 -25.32 -3.37
N LEU A 291 -0.44 -25.93 -2.26
CA LEU A 291 -0.68 -25.20 -1.03
C LEU A 291 0.61 -24.69 -0.35
N ASP A 292 1.74 -25.37 -0.53
CA ASP A 292 3.04 -24.84 -0.11
C ASP A 292 3.45 -23.63 -0.94
N GLU A 293 3.25 -23.67 -2.27
CA GLU A 293 3.50 -22.52 -3.14
C GLU A 293 2.62 -21.32 -2.71
N THR A 294 1.33 -21.55 -2.47
CA THR A 294 0.41 -20.54 -1.93
C THR A 294 0.89 -19.97 -0.59
N ALA A 295 1.29 -20.82 0.36
CA ALA A 295 1.82 -20.38 1.65
C ALA A 295 3.15 -19.61 1.52
N SER A 296 4.02 -20.03 0.59
CA SER A 296 5.31 -19.39 0.30
C SER A 296 5.16 -18.03 -0.39
N ASN A 297 4.09 -17.84 -1.16
CA ASN A 297 3.75 -16.56 -1.77
C ASN A 297 3.15 -15.58 -0.74
N ARG A 298 2.35 -16.08 0.22
CA ARG A 298 1.75 -15.25 1.28
C ARG A 298 2.68 -14.97 2.46
N LEU A 299 3.58 -15.91 2.80
CA LEU A 299 4.60 -15.87 3.85
C LEU A 299 4.10 -15.75 5.30
N SER A 300 3.03 -14.99 5.55
CA SER A 300 2.48 -14.74 6.88
C SER A 300 1.01 -14.33 6.76
N THR A 301 0.22 -14.62 7.78
CA THR A 301 -1.11 -14.00 7.92
C THR A 301 -0.94 -12.50 8.17
N VAL A 302 -1.71 -11.68 7.45
CA VAL A 302 -1.78 -10.22 7.64
C VAL A 302 -2.90 -9.93 8.64
N TYR A 303 -2.57 -9.32 9.77
CA TYR A 303 -3.54 -8.88 10.77
C TYR A 303 -3.72 -7.36 10.69
N VAL A 304 -4.96 -6.91 10.58
CA VAL A 304 -5.34 -5.50 10.76
C VAL A 304 -6.60 -5.44 11.65
N PRO A 305 -6.85 -4.34 12.37
CA PRO A 305 -8.08 -4.26 13.15
C PRO A 305 -9.32 -4.48 12.27
N GLY A 306 -10.15 -5.46 12.66
CA GLY A 306 -11.38 -5.84 11.96
C GLY A 306 -11.25 -6.76 10.74
N ARG A 307 -10.04 -7.03 10.23
CA ARG A 307 -9.83 -7.93 9.07
C ARG A 307 -8.53 -8.72 9.17
N LYS A 308 -8.46 -9.82 8.44
CA LYS A 308 -7.21 -10.55 8.23
C LYS A 308 -7.16 -11.16 6.84
N ILE A 309 -5.94 -11.37 6.35
CA ILE A 309 -5.66 -12.12 5.13
C ILE A 309 -4.81 -13.31 5.57
N THR A 310 -5.39 -14.50 5.57
CA THR A 310 -4.74 -15.70 6.11
C THR A 310 -3.64 -16.20 5.19
N MET A 311 -2.58 -16.79 5.77
CA MET A 311 -1.52 -17.47 5.02
C MET A 311 -2.04 -18.74 4.34
N LEU A 312 -2.87 -19.49 5.08
CA LEU A 312 -3.46 -20.75 4.64
C LEU A 312 -4.98 -20.58 4.36
N PRO A 313 -5.56 -21.39 3.46
CA PRO A 313 -6.99 -21.39 3.19
C PRO A 313 -7.77 -21.98 4.36
N GLU A 314 -9.07 -21.67 4.40
CA GLU A 314 -9.95 -22.05 5.50
C GLU A 314 -10.03 -23.56 5.71
N ASN A 315 -10.00 -24.37 4.65
CA ASN A 315 -9.98 -25.83 4.77
C ASN A 315 -8.71 -26.35 5.47
N ALA A 316 -7.54 -25.73 5.22
CA ALA A 316 -6.30 -26.08 5.89
C ALA A 316 -6.29 -25.61 7.35
N ILE A 317 -6.71 -24.37 7.60
CA ILE A 317 -6.83 -23.84 8.97
C ILE A 317 -7.79 -24.72 9.76
N SER A 318 -9.00 -24.94 9.25
CA SER A 318 -10.00 -25.82 9.85
C SER A 318 -9.42 -27.22 10.07
N HIS A 319 -8.57 -27.77 9.22
CA HIS A 319 -8.03 -29.11 9.43
C HIS A 319 -7.05 -29.19 10.62
N TYR A 320 -6.19 -28.18 10.80
CA TYR A 320 -5.07 -28.22 11.76
C TYR A 320 -5.25 -27.39 13.04
N THR A 321 -6.13 -26.39 13.04
CA THR A 321 -6.37 -25.52 14.20
C THR A 321 -6.76 -26.35 15.43
N LEU A 322 -6.22 -25.98 16.59
CA LEU A 322 -6.45 -26.68 17.86
C LEU A 322 -7.79 -26.26 18.50
N ASP A 323 -8.86 -26.49 17.76
CA ASP A 323 -10.23 -26.22 18.18
C ASP A 323 -10.72 -27.20 19.25
N GLU A 324 -11.54 -26.68 20.16
CA GLU A 324 -12.20 -27.43 21.22
C GLU A 324 -13.00 -28.64 20.68
N ASN A 325 -12.97 -29.74 21.43
CA ASN A 325 -13.66 -30.99 21.16
C ASN A 325 -13.20 -31.71 19.88
N ARG A 326 -12.11 -31.26 19.26
CA ARG A 326 -11.51 -31.89 18.09
C ARG A 326 -10.24 -32.65 18.42
N ILE A 327 -9.97 -33.64 17.57
CA ILE A 327 -8.74 -34.42 17.57
C ILE A 327 -7.88 -33.86 16.45
N CYS A 328 -6.76 -33.23 16.80
CA CYS A 328 -5.92 -32.50 15.85
C CYS A 328 -4.50 -33.07 15.86
N PRO A 329 -3.82 -33.16 14.69
CA PRO A 329 -2.43 -33.58 14.62
C PRO A 329 -1.51 -32.45 15.13
N THR A 330 -0.50 -32.85 15.91
CA THR A 330 0.39 -31.92 16.61
C THR A 330 1.82 -32.42 16.67
N ILE A 331 2.72 -31.48 16.89
CA ILE A 331 4.05 -31.75 17.44
C ILE A 331 4.04 -31.30 18.90
N SER A 332 4.25 -32.26 19.78
CA SER A 332 4.24 -32.06 21.23
C SER A 332 5.64 -32.04 21.79
N LEU A 333 5.90 -31.11 22.70
CA LEU A 333 7.04 -31.06 23.59
C LEU A 333 6.56 -31.37 25.01
N TYR A 334 7.02 -32.48 25.56
CA TYR A 334 6.74 -32.89 26.93
C TYR A 334 7.93 -32.62 27.84
N LEU A 335 7.66 -32.01 28.99
CA LEU A 335 8.64 -31.68 30.02
C LEU A 335 8.25 -32.38 31.31
N ASP A 336 9.09 -33.27 31.83
CA ASP A 336 8.92 -33.76 33.20
C ASP A 336 9.56 -32.78 34.16
N VAL A 337 8.76 -32.26 35.08
CA VAL A 337 9.10 -31.15 35.95
C VAL A 337 9.01 -31.61 37.40
N ALA A 338 10.10 -31.41 38.16
CA ALA A 338 10.13 -31.66 39.60
C ALA A 338 9.24 -30.66 40.36
N ASP A 339 8.97 -30.93 41.64
CA ASP A 339 8.18 -30.08 42.51
C ASP A 339 8.75 -28.66 42.69
N ASP A 340 10.07 -28.52 42.55
CA ASP A 340 10.77 -27.24 42.55
C ASP A 340 10.71 -26.50 41.20
N PHE A 341 10.03 -27.04 40.19
CA PHE A 341 9.94 -26.57 38.79
C PHE A 341 11.20 -26.78 37.94
N THR A 342 12.14 -27.63 38.36
CA THR A 342 13.29 -28.01 37.53
C THR A 342 12.86 -29.00 36.46
N VAL A 343 13.20 -28.73 35.19
CA VAL A 343 12.99 -29.68 34.09
C VAL A 343 13.99 -30.81 34.20
N THR A 344 13.50 -32.04 34.27
CA THR A 344 14.28 -33.26 34.46
C THR A 344 14.36 -34.13 33.20
N GLN A 345 13.34 -34.05 32.34
CA GLN A 345 13.31 -34.77 31.06
C GLN A 345 12.58 -33.93 30.01
N VAL A 346 13.03 -34.07 28.76
CA VAL A 346 12.40 -33.48 27.57
C VAL A 346 12.12 -34.60 26.58
N GLU A 347 10.90 -34.64 26.02
CA GLU A 347 10.47 -35.64 25.04
C GLU A 347 9.65 -34.98 23.93
N ASN A 348 9.93 -35.31 22.66
CA ASN A 348 9.16 -34.83 21.51
C ASN A 348 8.26 -35.95 20.98
N ARG A 349 7.06 -35.61 20.52
CA ARG A 349 6.15 -36.55 19.85
C ARG A 349 5.45 -35.91 18.66
N ILE A 350 5.20 -36.72 17.64
CA ILE A 350 4.24 -36.41 16.58
C ILE A 350 3.02 -37.28 16.86
N GLU A 351 1.89 -36.65 17.14
CA GLU A 351 0.72 -37.35 17.68
C GLU A 351 -0.55 -36.55 17.41
N LYS A 352 -1.70 -37.14 17.75
CA LYS A 352 -2.99 -36.46 17.78
C LYS A 352 -3.33 -36.11 19.23
N ILE A 353 -3.86 -34.92 19.47
CA ILE A 353 -4.39 -34.52 20.78
C ILE A 353 -5.85 -34.17 20.67
N LYS A 354 -6.61 -34.44 21.75
CA LYS A 354 -7.96 -33.91 21.89
C LYS A 354 -7.91 -32.61 22.69
N ILE A 355 -8.42 -31.53 22.12
CA ILE A 355 -8.57 -30.26 22.84
C ILE A 355 -9.83 -30.32 23.69
N ALA A 356 -9.67 -30.18 25.00
CA ALA A 356 -10.75 -30.21 25.96
C ALA A 356 -11.46 -28.86 26.06
N GLU A 357 -10.72 -27.74 26.01
CA GLU A 357 -11.26 -26.39 26.15
C GLU A 357 -10.39 -25.35 25.44
N ASN A 358 -10.99 -24.39 24.74
CA ASN A 358 -10.28 -23.20 24.28
C ASN A 358 -10.57 -22.02 25.21
N LEU A 359 -9.65 -21.71 26.13
CA LEU A 359 -9.80 -20.60 27.07
C LEU A 359 -9.60 -19.26 26.34
N ARG A 360 -10.46 -18.28 26.64
CA ARG A 360 -10.36 -16.92 26.07
C ARG A 360 -9.86 -15.93 27.09
N HIS A 361 -8.97 -15.02 26.68
CA HIS A 361 -8.38 -14.01 27.57
C HIS A 361 -9.44 -13.20 28.32
N GLU A 362 -10.48 -12.74 27.64
CA GLU A 362 -11.52 -11.88 28.23
C GLU A 362 -12.25 -12.56 29.39
N THR A 363 -12.56 -13.85 29.25
CA THR A 363 -13.20 -14.62 30.33
C THR A 363 -12.20 -15.02 31.39
N LEU A 364 -10.98 -15.42 30.98
CA LEU A 364 -9.93 -15.93 31.86
C LEU A 364 -9.36 -14.87 32.80
N GLU A 365 -9.19 -13.63 32.34
CA GLU A 365 -8.63 -12.52 33.12
C GLU A 365 -9.43 -12.24 34.39
N ALA A 366 -10.74 -12.53 34.42
CA ALA A 366 -11.58 -12.33 35.60
C ALA A 366 -11.15 -13.20 36.80
N TYR A 367 -10.56 -14.37 36.56
CA TYR A 367 -10.19 -15.34 37.59
C TYR A 367 -8.72 -15.73 37.59
N PHE A 368 -7.95 -15.36 36.56
CA PHE A 368 -6.51 -15.58 36.49
C PHE A 368 -5.75 -14.28 36.21
N ASN A 369 -5.62 -13.46 37.25
CA ASN A 369 -4.92 -12.18 37.24
C ASN A 369 -4.06 -12.00 38.50
N GLU A 370 -3.34 -10.88 38.62
CA GLU A 370 -2.43 -10.58 39.73
C GLU A 370 -3.09 -10.66 41.12
N LYS A 371 -4.41 -10.43 41.23
CA LYS A 371 -5.14 -10.46 42.50
C LYS A 371 -5.70 -11.84 42.84
N THR A 372 -6.00 -12.66 41.83
CA THR A 372 -6.68 -13.95 42.01
C THR A 372 -5.75 -15.15 41.91
N ILE A 373 -4.55 -14.98 41.37
CA ILE A 373 -3.62 -16.08 41.10
C ILE A 373 -3.17 -16.86 42.34
N ASP A 374 -3.16 -16.20 43.49
CA ASP A 374 -2.82 -16.79 44.80
C ASP A 374 -4.06 -17.19 45.62
N SER A 375 -5.28 -17.06 45.07
CA SER A 375 -6.52 -17.46 45.78
C SER A 375 -6.59 -18.99 45.96
N ASP A 376 -7.43 -19.56 46.82
CA ASP A 376 -7.63 -21.03 46.84
C ASP A 376 -8.82 -21.49 45.95
N ASP A 377 -9.37 -20.57 45.15
CA ASP A 377 -10.51 -20.87 44.28
C ASP A 377 -10.07 -21.75 43.11
N ASN A 378 -10.74 -22.90 43.01
CA ASN A 378 -10.53 -23.93 42.02
C ASN A 378 -11.83 -24.26 41.24
N SER A 379 -12.79 -23.34 41.25
CA SER A 379 -14.10 -23.51 40.61
C SER A 379 -14.04 -23.48 39.09
N GLN A 380 -13.02 -22.82 38.52
CA GLN A 380 -12.87 -22.66 37.07
C GLN A 380 -12.06 -23.81 36.45
N PRO A 381 -12.39 -24.22 35.21
CA PRO A 381 -11.62 -25.23 34.49
C PRO A 381 -10.14 -24.87 34.37
N PHE A 382 -9.28 -25.88 34.44
CA PHE A 382 -7.82 -25.77 34.26
C PHE A 382 -7.08 -24.78 35.19
N ILE A 383 -7.74 -24.21 36.20
CA ILE A 383 -7.13 -23.15 37.02
C ILE A 383 -5.95 -23.63 37.87
N LYS A 384 -5.95 -24.92 38.26
CA LYS A 384 -4.82 -25.54 38.98
C LYS A 384 -3.62 -25.71 38.07
N GLU A 385 -3.87 -26.17 36.86
CA GLU A 385 -2.91 -26.35 35.79
C GLU A 385 -2.29 -25.00 35.41
N LEU A 386 -3.11 -23.96 35.24
CA LEU A 386 -2.67 -22.59 34.97
C LEU A 386 -1.75 -22.04 36.06
N ARG A 387 -2.03 -22.30 37.34
CA ARG A 387 -1.15 -21.88 38.44
C ARG A 387 0.19 -22.59 38.41
N LEU A 388 0.21 -23.90 38.12
CA LEU A 388 1.45 -24.65 37.94
C LEU A 388 2.26 -24.08 36.76
N LEU A 389 1.60 -23.81 35.63
CA LEU A 389 2.23 -23.17 34.48
C LEU A 389 2.75 -21.77 34.80
N TRP A 390 2.04 -20.98 35.61
CA TRP A 390 2.50 -19.66 36.05
C TRP A 390 3.77 -19.73 36.89
N HIS A 391 3.83 -20.63 37.87
CA HIS A 391 5.03 -20.80 38.68
C HIS A 391 6.20 -21.32 37.85
N PHE A 392 5.95 -22.23 36.91
CA PHE A 392 6.94 -22.68 35.93
C PHE A 392 7.45 -21.51 35.08
N ALA A 393 6.54 -20.73 34.49
CA ALA A 393 6.84 -19.56 33.66
C ALA A 393 7.70 -18.54 34.40
N ARG A 394 7.37 -18.22 35.66
CA ARG A 394 8.20 -17.34 36.50
C ARG A 394 9.60 -17.89 36.74
N LYS A 395 9.75 -19.20 36.97
CA LYS A 395 11.07 -19.82 37.13
C LYS A 395 11.86 -19.75 35.82
N MET A 396 11.23 -20.00 34.67
CA MET A 396 11.87 -19.89 33.35
C MET A 396 12.29 -18.46 33.02
N GLU A 397 11.42 -17.47 33.26
CA GLU A 397 11.74 -16.04 33.11
C GLU A 397 12.97 -15.63 33.94
N ALA A 398 13.02 -16.10 35.20
CA ALA A 398 14.15 -15.86 36.10
C ALA A 398 15.44 -16.52 35.59
N PHE A 399 15.38 -17.75 35.08
CA PHE A 399 16.53 -18.41 34.46
C PHE A 399 17.05 -17.67 33.23
N ARG A 400 16.16 -17.06 32.44
CA ARG A 400 16.54 -16.21 31.30
C ARG A 400 17.12 -14.85 31.73
N GLY A 401 17.10 -14.52 33.03
CA GLY A 401 17.54 -13.24 33.56
C GLY A 401 16.58 -12.09 33.22
N LYS A 402 15.30 -12.38 33.02
CA LYS A 402 14.28 -11.44 32.54
C LYS A 402 13.21 -11.06 33.56
N ALA A 403 13.33 -11.54 34.80
CA ALA A 403 12.37 -11.27 35.88
C ALA A 403 12.13 -9.77 36.17
N ASN A 404 13.10 -8.90 35.86
CA ASN A 404 13.01 -7.44 36.06
C ASN A 404 13.02 -6.66 34.73
N ASP A 405 12.59 -7.27 33.62
CA ASP A 405 12.54 -6.59 32.32
C ASP A 405 11.42 -5.54 32.34
N THR A 406 11.79 -4.26 32.17
CA THR A 406 10.83 -3.14 32.13
C THR A 406 9.87 -3.21 30.95
N ASN A 407 10.14 -4.06 29.94
CA ASN A 407 9.17 -4.34 28.88
C ASN A 407 7.90 -5.03 29.39
N ASN A 408 7.95 -5.67 30.56
CA ASN A 408 6.79 -6.32 31.16
C ASN A 408 5.74 -5.32 31.66
N ASP A 409 6.08 -4.05 31.87
CA ASP A 409 5.13 -3.03 32.30
C ASP A 409 4.52 -2.23 31.13
N LYS A 410 4.84 -2.61 29.89
CA LYS A 410 4.26 -1.96 28.71
C LYS A 410 2.79 -2.34 28.53
N VAL A 411 2.00 -1.34 28.15
CA VAL A 411 0.61 -1.52 27.73
C VAL A 411 0.59 -1.71 26.21
N ASP A 412 0.13 -2.88 25.79
CA ASP A 412 -0.29 -3.15 24.42
C ASP A 412 -1.78 -2.81 24.28
N TYR A 413 -2.28 -2.78 23.05
CA TYR A 413 -3.66 -2.40 22.76
C TYR A 413 -4.29 -3.42 21.82
N SER A 414 -5.54 -3.76 22.09
CA SER A 414 -6.37 -4.55 21.20
C SER A 414 -7.43 -3.66 20.57
N PHE A 415 -7.73 -3.92 19.30
CA PHE A 415 -8.71 -3.19 18.53
C PHE A 415 -9.83 -4.13 18.13
N GLU A 416 -11.04 -3.82 18.57
CA GLU A 416 -12.25 -4.51 18.17
C GLU A 416 -13.03 -3.59 17.23
N VAL A 417 -13.30 -4.05 16.01
CA VAL A 417 -14.00 -3.26 14.99
C VAL A 417 -15.23 -4.03 14.54
N ILE A 418 -16.40 -3.46 14.76
CA ILE A 418 -17.70 -4.02 14.37
C ILE A 418 -18.47 -2.92 13.66
N ASP A 419 -18.93 -3.16 12.42
CA ASP A 419 -19.72 -2.20 11.64
C ASP A 419 -19.10 -0.78 11.57
N ASP A 420 -17.78 -0.70 11.33
CA ASP A 420 -17.00 0.56 11.25
C ASP A 420 -16.95 1.38 12.56
N HIS A 421 -17.34 0.74 13.67
CA HIS A 421 -17.21 1.24 15.04
C HIS A 421 -16.05 0.54 15.74
N VAL A 422 -15.12 1.31 16.31
CA VAL A 422 -13.91 0.77 16.95
C VAL A 422 -13.96 0.92 18.47
N THR A 423 -13.56 -0.14 19.16
CA THR A 423 -13.23 -0.14 20.59
C THR A 423 -11.74 -0.46 20.76
N ILE A 424 -11.04 0.38 21.53
CA ILE A 424 -9.63 0.19 21.87
C ILE A 424 -9.56 -0.24 23.34
N LYS A 425 -9.04 -1.45 23.61
CA LYS A 425 -8.86 -1.97 24.98
C LYS A 425 -7.38 -2.08 25.31
N GLU A 426 -6.98 -1.57 26.47
CA GLU A 426 -5.63 -1.76 27.01
C GLU A 426 -5.41 -3.20 27.43
N ARG A 427 -4.26 -3.76 27.03
CA ARG A 427 -3.78 -5.07 27.45
C ARG A 427 -2.40 -4.91 28.06
N ARG A 428 -2.28 -5.18 29.35
CA ARG A 428 -1.00 -5.07 30.04
C ARG A 428 -0.14 -6.28 29.66
N ARG A 429 1.06 -6.03 29.13
CA ARG A 429 2.07 -7.10 28.99
C ARG A 429 2.38 -7.69 30.36
N GLY A 430 2.83 -8.94 30.38
CA GLY A 430 3.25 -9.57 31.62
C GLY A 430 2.12 -9.88 32.60
N SER A 431 0.85 -9.72 32.19
CA SER A 431 -0.28 -10.34 32.91
C SER A 431 0.00 -11.83 33.11
N PRO A 432 -0.61 -12.49 34.12
CA PRO A 432 -0.39 -13.91 34.33
C PRO A 432 -0.64 -14.78 33.09
N ILE A 433 -1.69 -14.46 32.34
CA ILE A 433 -2.01 -15.11 31.07
C ILE A 433 -0.88 -14.92 30.06
N ASP A 434 -0.50 -13.68 29.77
CA ASP A 434 0.53 -13.33 28.79
C ASP A 434 1.87 -13.99 29.14
N LYS A 435 2.22 -14.03 30.43
CA LYS A 435 3.47 -14.65 30.89
C LYS A 435 3.46 -16.16 30.71
N VAL A 436 2.37 -16.84 31.07
CA VAL A 436 2.25 -18.29 30.88
C VAL A 436 2.45 -18.66 29.43
N VAL A 437 1.68 -18.04 28.53
CA VAL A 437 1.75 -18.34 27.09
C VAL A 437 3.13 -17.98 26.53
N SER A 438 3.62 -16.76 26.78
CA SER A 438 4.89 -16.31 26.22
C SER A 438 6.09 -17.11 26.71
N GLU A 439 6.20 -17.45 28.00
CA GLU A 439 7.32 -18.25 28.51
C GLU A 439 7.33 -19.67 27.98
N LEU A 440 6.15 -20.32 27.85
CA LEU A 440 6.06 -21.67 27.28
C LEU A 440 6.44 -21.66 25.80
N MET A 441 5.96 -20.66 25.04
CA MET A 441 6.35 -20.49 23.64
C MET A 441 7.85 -20.18 23.51
N ILE A 442 8.41 -19.39 24.42
CA ILE A 442 9.84 -19.09 24.38
C ILE A 442 10.66 -20.35 24.70
N TYR A 443 10.24 -21.12 25.71
CA TYR A 443 10.87 -22.38 26.07
C TYR A 443 10.86 -23.37 24.89
N ALA A 444 9.70 -23.62 24.30
CA ALA A 444 9.56 -24.58 23.19
C ALA A 444 10.42 -24.18 21.98
N ASN A 445 10.34 -22.92 21.56
CA ASN A 445 11.11 -22.40 20.44
C ASN A 445 12.64 -22.38 20.70
N ALA A 446 13.08 -22.17 21.94
CA ALA A 446 14.49 -22.24 22.30
C ALA A 446 15.00 -23.69 22.37
N GLU A 447 14.21 -24.59 22.96
CA GLU A 447 14.56 -26.00 23.12
C GLU A 447 14.59 -26.73 21.77
N TRP A 448 13.59 -26.56 20.90
CA TRP A 448 13.63 -27.13 19.56
C TRP A 448 14.72 -26.52 18.69
N GLY A 449 14.93 -25.20 18.78
CA GLY A 449 16.05 -24.55 18.09
C GLY A 449 17.40 -25.12 18.51
N LYS A 450 17.52 -25.50 19.79
CA LYS A 450 18.70 -26.21 20.31
C LYS A 450 18.82 -27.62 19.80
N GLN A 451 17.75 -28.42 19.85
CA GLN A 451 17.79 -29.80 19.36
C GLN A 451 18.15 -29.86 17.86
N LEU A 452 17.58 -28.96 17.04
CA LEU A 452 17.93 -28.85 15.62
C LEU A 452 19.41 -28.48 15.43
N ALA A 453 19.93 -27.54 16.22
CA ALA A 453 21.34 -27.14 16.18
C ALA A 453 22.27 -28.30 16.57
N ASP A 454 21.97 -28.99 17.67
CA ASP A 454 22.73 -30.13 18.20
C ASP A 454 22.72 -31.31 17.21
N ALA A 455 21.60 -31.52 16.51
CA ALA A 455 21.45 -32.51 15.44
C ALA A 455 22.08 -32.08 14.10
N ASN A 456 22.66 -30.87 14.03
CA ASN A 456 23.23 -30.29 12.80
C ASN A 456 22.21 -30.19 11.63
N ILE A 457 20.93 -30.03 11.95
CA ILE A 457 19.84 -29.85 10.99
C ILE A 457 19.68 -28.35 10.70
N ALA A 458 19.44 -28.01 9.43
CA ALA A 458 19.24 -26.61 9.03
C ALA A 458 17.91 -26.07 9.60
N ALA A 459 17.90 -24.80 10.00
CA ALA A 459 16.70 -24.13 10.49
C ALA A 459 16.86 -22.61 10.32
N ILE A 460 15.74 -21.88 10.40
CA ILE A 460 15.71 -20.42 10.44
C ILE A 460 15.66 -19.98 11.91
N TYR A 461 16.74 -19.36 12.34
CA TYR A 461 16.93 -18.80 13.68
C TYR A 461 16.65 -17.31 13.70
N ARG A 462 16.25 -16.79 14.86
CA ARG A 462 16.18 -15.36 15.15
C ARG A 462 17.24 -15.00 16.17
N SER A 463 18.05 -14.01 15.83
CA SER A 463 19.17 -13.58 16.66
C SER A 463 19.11 -12.08 16.91
N GLN A 464 19.63 -11.69 18.07
CA GLN A 464 19.71 -10.29 18.48
C GLN A 464 20.95 -10.10 19.33
N GLY A 465 21.95 -9.41 18.77
CA GLY A 465 23.11 -8.93 19.51
C GLY A 465 22.80 -7.68 20.32
N SER A 466 23.75 -7.27 21.17
CA SER A 466 23.60 -6.12 22.08
C SER A 466 23.30 -4.83 21.31
N GLY A 467 22.17 -4.20 21.61
CA GLY A 467 21.73 -2.95 20.98
C GLY A 467 21.36 -3.07 19.49
N SER A 468 21.32 -4.29 18.94
CA SER A 468 20.98 -4.53 17.53
C SER A 468 19.51 -4.88 17.33
N LYS A 469 19.00 -4.65 16.12
CA LYS A 469 17.68 -5.12 15.72
C LYS A 469 17.68 -6.66 15.61
N VAL A 470 16.53 -7.27 15.88
CA VAL A 470 16.34 -8.69 15.65
C VAL A 470 16.45 -8.97 14.14
N LYS A 471 17.13 -10.07 13.79
CA LYS A 471 17.29 -10.54 12.41
C LYS A 471 17.16 -12.04 12.34
N MET A 472 16.75 -12.54 11.18
CA MET A 472 16.78 -13.96 10.86
C MET A 472 18.16 -14.39 10.37
N SER A 473 18.46 -15.68 10.55
CA SER A 473 19.74 -16.29 10.20
C SER A 473 19.54 -17.80 10.04
N THR A 474 20.27 -18.44 9.13
CA THR A 474 20.32 -19.91 9.04
C THR A 474 21.31 -20.53 10.03
N SER A 475 22.10 -19.71 10.72
CA SER A 475 23.00 -20.12 11.79
C SER A 475 22.40 -19.81 13.17
N PRO A 476 22.52 -20.73 14.16
CA PRO A 476 22.13 -20.46 15.53
C PRO A 476 22.99 -19.35 16.13
N ALA A 477 22.35 -18.41 16.82
CA ALA A 477 23.02 -17.33 17.52
C ALA A 477 22.15 -16.79 18.67
N PRO A 478 22.75 -16.13 19.67
CA PRO A 478 22.02 -15.62 20.83
C PRO A 478 20.94 -14.60 20.49
N HIS A 479 19.84 -14.66 21.24
CA HIS A 479 18.80 -13.64 21.24
C HIS A 479 18.77 -12.92 22.58
N GLN A 480 19.56 -11.85 22.71
CA GLN A 480 19.74 -11.15 24.00
C GLN A 480 18.46 -10.54 24.58
N GLY A 481 17.54 -10.07 23.74
CA GLY A 481 16.22 -9.61 24.18
C GLY A 481 15.42 -10.68 24.93
N LEU A 482 15.57 -11.95 24.55
CA LEU A 482 14.90 -13.09 25.16
C LEU A 482 15.79 -13.85 26.16
N GLY A 483 17.08 -13.54 26.27
CA GLY A 483 17.97 -14.24 27.21
C GLY A 483 18.22 -15.71 26.87
N VAL A 484 18.19 -16.09 25.59
CA VAL A 484 18.41 -17.47 25.11
C VAL A 484 19.60 -17.57 24.15
N SER A 485 20.25 -18.74 24.12
CA SER A 485 21.46 -18.99 23.31
C SER A 485 21.18 -19.19 21.82
N GLN A 486 20.00 -19.73 21.49
CA GLN A 486 19.43 -19.80 20.16
C GLN A 486 17.90 -19.78 20.26
N TYR A 487 17.25 -19.37 19.18
CA TYR A 487 15.79 -19.25 19.14
C TYR A 487 15.28 -19.46 17.71
N THR A 488 14.36 -20.40 17.52
CA THR A 488 13.72 -20.68 16.22
C THR A 488 12.21 -20.57 16.37
N TRP A 489 11.54 -19.85 15.49
CA TRP A 489 10.08 -19.87 15.47
C TRP A 489 9.56 -21.18 14.89
N ILE A 490 8.78 -21.93 15.67
CA ILE A 490 8.07 -23.16 15.31
C ILE A 490 6.63 -23.14 15.83
N SER A 491 6.34 -22.32 16.86
CA SER A 491 5.07 -22.34 17.59
C SER A 491 3.90 -21.62 16.91
N SER A 492 4.03 -21.18 15.65
CA SER A 492 2.90 -20.59 14.92
C SER A 492 2.84 -20.96 13.42
N PRO A 493 2.82 -22.25 13.09
CA PRO A 493 2.95 -22.73 11.71
C PRO A 493 1.72 -22.50 10.83
N LEU A 494 0.54 -22.19 11.40
CA LEU A 494 -0.65 -21.86 10.61
C LEU A 494 -0.60 -20.45 10.00
N ARG A 495 0.21 -19.57 10.59
CA ARG A 495 0.25 -18.14 10.24
C ARG A 495 1.63 -17.58 9.91
N ARG A 496 2.70 -18.37 10.03
CA ARG A 496 4.06 -17.99 9.63
C ARG A 496 4.73 -19.10 8.84
N TYR A 497 5.12 -18.80 7.60
CA TYR A 497 5.72 -19.77 6.69
C TYR A 497 7.06 -20.32 7.20
N VAL A 498 7.85 -19.46 7.87
CA VAL A 498 9.12 -19.88 8.48
C VAL A 498 8.94 -20.88 9.63
N ASP A 499 7.82 -20.81 10.36
CA ASP A 499 7.48 -21.80 11.38
C ASP A 499 7.16 -23.14 10.74
N MET A 500 6.41 -23.13 9.62
CA MET A 500 6.11 -24.35 8.86
C MET A 500 7.39 -24.97 8.28
N ILE A 501 8.34 -24.16 7.77
CA ILE A 501 9.66 -24.64 7.32
C ILE A 501 10.42 -25.29 8.48
N ASN A 502 10.54 -24.61 9.62
CA ASN A 502 11.23 -25.17 10.78
C ASN A 502 10.51 -26.42 11.31
N GLN A 503 9.19 -26.47 11.21
CA GLN A 503 8.38 -27.62 11.59
C GLN A 503 8.70 -28.84 10.71
N ARG A 504 8.91 -28.68 9.39
CA ARG A 504 9.35 -29.76 8.51
C ARG A 504 10.69 -30.36 8.95
N GLN A 505 11.63 -29.51 9.31
CA GLN A 505 12.95 -29.92 9.80
C GLN A 505 12.84 -30.66 11.15
N LEU A 506 11.95 -30.20 12.03
CA LEU A 506 11.67 -30.83 13.31
C LEU A 506 10.99 -32.20 13.14
N ILE A 507 10.01 -32.32 12.23
CA ILE A 507 9.36 -33.59 11.89
C ILE A 507 10.39 -34.61 11.41
N ALA A 508 11.26 -34.22 10.48
CA ALA A 508 12.31 -35.10 9.97
C ALA A 508 13.26 -35.55 11.08
N MET A 509 13.65 -34.64 11.98
CA MET A 509 14.47 -34.96 13.15
C MET A 509 13.79 -36.00 14.06
N ILE A 510 12.51 -35.79 14.42
CA ILE A 510 11.78 -36.69 15.32
C ILE A 510 11.59 -38.08 14.69
N ARG A 511 11.38 -38.15 13.38
CA ARG A 511 11.21 -39.42 12.64
C ARG A 511 12.52 -40.10 12.24
N ASN A 512 13.67 -39.49 12.49
CA ASN A 512 14.96 -39.90 11.91
C ASN A 512 14.91 -40.03 10.38
N GLU A 513 14.22 -39.09 9.72
CA GLU A 513 14.13 -38.98 8.27
C GLU A 513 15.14 -37.94 7.74
N THR A 514 15.29 -37.88 6.41
CA THR A 514 16.15 -36.86 5.79
C THR A 514 15.44 -35.50 5.83
N PRO A 515 16.04 -34.45 6.42
CA PRO A 515 15.44 -33.12 6.43
C PRO A 515 15.26 -32.56 5.01
N PRO A 516 14.11 -31.93 4.68
CA PRO A 516 13.87 -31.37 3.35
C PRO A 516 14.86 -30.27 2.94
N TYR A 517 15.38 -29.50 3.89
CA TYR A 517 16.31 -28.40 3.63
C TYR A 517 17.68 -28.67 4.25
N THR A 518 18.73 -28.41 3.46
CA THR A 518 20.12 -28.37 3.94
C THR A 518 20.54 -26.94 4.28
N ARG A 519 21.73 -26.76 4.87
CA ARG A 519 22.25 -25.42 5.21
C ARG A 519 22.59 -24.60 3.97
N GLU A 520 22.91 -25.27 2.88
CA GLU A 520 23.23 -24.70 1.58
C GLU A 520 21.99 -24.57 0.68
N SER A 521 20.80 -24.86 1.20
CA SER A 521 19.56 -24.75 0.42
C SER A 521 19.28 -23.29 0.07
N ASP A 522 19.31 -22.98 -1.22
CA ASP A 522 18.88 -21.68 -1.74
C ASP A 522 17.42 -21.38 -1.35
N GLY A 523 16.55 -22.41 -1.36
CA GLY A 523 15.15 -22.29 -0.97
C GLY A 523 14.98 -21.79 0.47
N LEU A 524 15.80 -22.29 1.42
CA LEU A 524 15.78 -21.84 2.81
C LEU A 524 16.19 -20.36 2.94
N LEU A 525 17.23 -19.94 2.21
CA LEU A 525 17.73 -18.56 2.23
C LEU A 525 16.74 -17.59 1.57
N ILE A 526 16.13 -17.99 0.45
CA ILE A 526 15.10 -17.22 -0.26
C ILE A 526 13.88 -17.04 0.64
N ALA A 527 13.34 -18.13 1.20
CA ALA A 527 12.18 -18.07 2.09
C ALA A 527 12.43 -17.19 3.33
N MET A 528 13.62 -17.27 3.93
CA MET A 528 13.99 -16.40 5.05
C MET A 528 13.99 -14.91 4.65
N ARG A 529 14.64 -14.57 3.53
CA ARG A 529 14.72 -13.18 3.04
C ARG A 529 13.33 -12.64 2.70
N ASP A 530 12.54 -13.43 1.98
CA ASP A 530 11.23 -13.02 1.49
C ASP A 530 10.27 -12.84 2.67
N PHE A 531 10.31 -13.77 3.64
CA PHE A 531 9.56 -13.63 4.89
C PHE A 531 9.96 -12.36 5.66
N GLU A 532 11.26 -12.08 5.86
CA GLU A 532 11.70 -10.86 6.57
C GLU A 532 11.15 -9.59 5.90
N HIS A 533 11.16 -9.55 4.56
CA HIS A 533 10.64 -8.43 3.80
C HIS A 533 9.12 -8.29 3.93
N ALA A 534 8.36 -9.36 3.68
CA ALA A 534 6.90 -9.35 3.77
C ALA A 534 6.43 -9.06 5.21
N HIS A 535 7.05 -9.68 6.22
CA HIS A 535 6.71 -9.46 7.62
C HIS A 535 6.95 -8.00 8.06
N SER A 536 7.98 -7.34 7.52
CA SER A 536 8.18 -5.89 7.74
C SER A 536 7.05 -5.07 7.13
N ILE A 537 6.72 -5.32 5.86
CA ILE A 537 5.65 -4.62 5.12
C ILE A 537 4.31 -4.78 5.84
N TYR A 538 3.95 -6.01 6.19
CA TYR A 538 2.68 -6.32 6.86
C TYR A 538 2.61 -5.67 8.23
N GLY A 539 3.71 -5.67 8.98
CA GLY A 539 3.78 -4.96 10.26
C GLY A 539 3.67 -3.44 10.12
N ASP A 540 4.27 -2.84 9.08
CA ASP A 540 4.12 -1.41 8.78
C ASP A 540 2.67 -1.06 8.42
N PHE A 541 2.03 -1.90 7.62
CA PHE A 541 0.62 -1.73 7.25
C PHE A 541 -0.31 -1.88 8.47
N GLN A 542 -0.09 -2.88 9.32
CA GLN A 542 -0.82 -3.05 10.57
C GLN A 542 -0.74 -1.79 11.43
N ARG A 543 0.47 -1.25 11.67
CA ARG A 543 0.66 -0.01 12.45
C ARG A 543 -0.05 1.20 11.82
N ALA A 544 -0.02 1.31 10.49
CA ALA A 544 -0.72 2.38 9.78
C ALA A 544 -2.24 2.28 9.96
N MET A 545 -2.79 1.07 9.97
CA MET A 545 -4.21 0.84 10.21
C MET A 545 -4.61 1.00 11.68
N GLU A 546 -3.78 0.57 12.63
CA GLU A 546 -3.97 0.88 14.06
C GLU A 546 -4.00 2.40 14.28
N HIS A 547 -3.08 3.14 13.66
CA HIS A 547 -3.08 4.60 13.68
C HIS A 547 -4.38 5.17 13.10
N TYR A 548 -4.81 4.69 11.93
CA TYR A 548 -6.10 5.07 11.33
C TYR A 548 -7.26 4.86 12.31
N TRP A 549 -7.31 3.71 12.98
CA TRP A 549 -8.37 3.40 13.93
C TRP A 549 -8.33 4.24 15.21
N CYS A 550 -7.15 4.64 15.68
CA CYS A 550 -7.05 5.67 16.73
C CYS A 550 -7.68 7.00 16.30
N LEU A 551 -7.44 7.44 15.06
CA LEU A 551 -8.06 8.65 14.52
C LEU A 551 -9.59 8.52 14.39
N ARG A 552 -10.06 7.37 13.93
CA ARG A 552 -11.49 7.04 13.88
C ARG A 552 -12.12 7.08 15.26
N TRP A 553 -11.47 6.51 16.27
CA TRP A 553 -11.94 6.50 17.65
C TRP A 553 -12.09 7.93 18.20
N LEU A 554 -11.10 8.81 17.97
CA LEU A 554 -11.17 10.22 18.39
C LEU A 554 -12.38 10.95 17.77
N LEU A 555 -12.69 10.70 16.49
CA LEU A 555 -13.85 11.27 15.81
C LEU A 555 -15.17 10.68 16.32
N GLN A 556 -15.21 9.35 16.47
CA GLN A 556 -16.35 8.57 16.93
C GLN A 556 -16.80 9.00 18.33
N GLU A 557 -15.86 9.10 19.27
CA GLU A 557 -16.13 9.50 20.67
C GLU A 557 -16.18 11.02 20.86
N HIS A 558 -16.10 11.80 19.76
CA HIS A 558 -16.14 13.26 19.77
C HIS A 558 -15.11 13.91 20.73
N ILE A 559 -13.89 13.35 20.77
CA ILE A 559 -12.83 13.80 21.68
C ILE A 559 -12.28 15.15 21.21
N GLN A 560 -12.52 16.20 22.01
CA GLN A 560 -12.00 17.55 21.74
C GLN A 560 -10.67 17.82 22.45
N THR A 561 -10.45 17.17 23.59
CA THR A 561 -9.20 17.29 24.34
C THR A 561 -8.76 15.94 24.86
N ILE A 562 -7.46 15.69 24.90
CA ILE A 562 -6.89 14.44 25.38
C ILE A 562 -5.64 14.68 26.21
N THR A 563 -5.39 13.79 27.16
CA THR A 563 -4.12 13.74 27.89
C THR A 563 -3.09 12.94 27.09
N ALA A 564 -1.84 13.37 27.17
CA ALA A 564 -0.73 12.68 26.56
C ALA A 564 0.53 12.79 27.42
N GLN A 565 1.40 11.80 27.31
CA GLN A 565 2.71 11.78 27.94
C GLN A 565 3.79 12.25 26.97
N VAL A 566 4.66 13.16 27.41
CA VAL A 566 5.83 13.59 26.64
C VAL A 566 6.85 12.46 26.56
N ILE A 567 7.22 12.05 25.35
CA ILE A 567 8.22 10.99 25.13
C ILE A 567 9.61 11.59 24.94
N ARG A 568 9.72 12.58 24.05
CA ARG A 568 10.94 13.36 23.79
C ARG A 568 10.62 14.57 22.95
N GLU A 569 11.34 15.68 23.14
CA GLU A 569 11.15 16.91 22.37
C GLU A 569 9.65 17.29 22.32
N ASN A 570 9.08 17.37 21.11
CA ASN A 570 7.67 17.62 20.86
C ASN A 570 6.84 16.35 20.55
N LEU A 571 7.42 15.16 20.71
CA LEU A 571 6.74 13.88 20.52
C LEU A 571 6.02 13.48 21.80
N VAL A 572 4.72 13.25 21.68
CA VAL A 572 3.86 12.78 22.76
C VAL A 572 3.22 11.44 22.41
N LYS A 573 2.88 10.64 23.42
CA LYS A 573 2.03 9.45 23.30
C LYS A 573 0.69 9.76 23.97
N PHE A 574 -0.42 9.55 23.28
CA PHE A 574 -1.74 9.78 23.86
C PHE A 574 -2.06 8.71 24.91
N ASP A 575 -2.81 9.09 25.93
CA ASP A 575 -3.26 8.15 26.95
C ASP A 575 -4.30 7.18 26.36
N HIS A 576 -4.31 5.95 26.87
CA HIS A 576 -5.28 4.91 26.50
C HIS A 576 -5.32 4.47 25.03
N MET A 577 -4.31 4.84 24.22
CA MET A 577 -4.19 4.36 22.84
C MET A 577 -2.73 4.36 22.34
N PRO A 578 -2.39 3.56 21.31
CA PRO A 578 -1.04 3.53 20.75
C PRO A 578 -0.80 4.67 19.74
N LEU A 579 -1.27 5.89 20.04
CA LEU A 579 -1.15 7.04 19.14
C LEU A 579 0.00 7.95 19.56
N PHE A 580 0.98 8.11 18.67
CA PHE A 580 2.11 9.02 18.84
C PHE A 580 1.97 10.20 17.89
N LEU A 581 2.18 11.41 18.41
CA LEU A 581 2.03 12.64 17.63
C LEU A 581 3.16 13.62 17.94
N ARG A 582 3.68 14.29 16.91
CA ARG A 582 4.52 15.48 17.14
C ARG A 582 3.62 16.71 17.23
N VAL A 583 3.74 17.46 18.33
CA VAL A 583 2.92 18.64 18.63
C VAL A 583 3.79 19.90 18.58
N PRO A 584 3.83 20.65 17.47
CA PRO A 584 4.74 21.79 17.30
C PRO A 584 4.58 22.89 18.35
N SER A 585 3.39 23.07 18.91
CA SER A 585 3.11 24.05 19.96
C SER A 585 3.58 23.61 21.37
N LEU A 586 4.09 22.38 21.52
CA LEU A 586 4.51 21.87 22.82
C LEU A 586 5.74 22.66 23.32
N PRO A 587 5.70 23.25 24.53
CA PRO A 587 6.89 23.86 25.12
C PRO A 587 7.92 22.79 25.46
N ASN A 588 9.16 23.22 25.73
CA ASN A 588 10.20 22.29 26.18
C ASN A 588 9.82 21.75 27.57
N LEU A 589 9.42 20.49 27.63
CA LEU A 589 9.03 19.78 28.85
C LEU A 589 9.90 18.53 28.99
N GLU A 590 10.19 18.17 30.23
CA GLU A 590 10.91 16.93 30.52
C GLU A 590 10.09 15.72 30.05
N PRO A 591 10.75 14.68 29.50
CA PRO A 591 10.12 13.39 29.25
C PRO A 591 9.31 12.90 30.46
N GLU A 592 8.29 12.11 30.19
CA GLU A 592 7.33 11.58 31.17
C GLU A 592 6.35 12.61 31.76
N SER A 593 6.50 13.91 31.45
CA SER A 593 5.49 14.92 31.80
C SER A 593 4.15 14.63 31.14
N PHE A 594 3.05 14.78 31.88
CA PHE A 594 1.70 14.71 31.34
C PHE A 594 1.23 16.09 30.88
N VAL A 595 0.59 16.13 29.72
CA VAL A 595 0.09 17.35 29.09
C VAL A 595 -1.33 17.16 28.59
N LYS A 596 -2.09 18.25 28.55
CA LYS A 596 -3.41 18.29 27.94
C LYS A 596 -3.32 18.95 26.56
N LEU A 597 -3.91 18.30 25.58
CA LEU A 597 -3.91 18.70 24.18
C LEU A 597 -5.33 18.94 23.68
N GLU A 598 -5.49 19.93 22.81
CA GLU A 598 -6.69 20.19 22.01
C GLU A 598 -6.56 19.49 20.66
N ILE A 599 -7.56 18.70 20.27
CA ILE A 599 -7.66 18.10 18.94
C ILE A 599 -8.22 19.15 17.98
N GLN A 600 -7.46 19.50 16.93
CA GLN A 600 -7.82 20.58 16.00
C GLN A 600 -8.39 20.05 14.68
N HIS A 601 -7.70 19.09 14.06
CA HIS A 601 -8.09 18.55 12.77
C HIS A 601 -7.65 17.10 12.64
N ILE A 602 -8.54 16.26 12.10
CA ILE A 602 -8.27 14.85 11.78
C ILE A 602 -8.63 14.64 10.31
N ASP A 603 -7.70 14.08 9.55
CA ASP A 603 -7.92 13.63 8.18
C ASP A 603 -7.67 12.12 8.09
N LEU A 604 -8.71 11.36 7.77
CA LEU A 604 -8.66 9.90 7.68
C LEU A 604 -8.05 9.40 6.36
N LEU A 605 -8.14 10.18 5.28
CA LEU A 605 -7.56 9.82 3.98
C LEU A 605 -6.04 10.00 4.00
N ASP A 606 -5.57 11.08 4.60
CA ASP A 606 -4.13 11.30 4.76
C ASP A 606 -3.58 10.63 6.04
N ARG A 607 -4.47 10.10 6.91
CA ARG A 607 -4.17 9.58 8.25
C ARG A 607 -3.35 10.58 9.06
N THR A 608 -3.79 11.83 9.10
CA THR A 608 -3.12 12.90 9.84
C THR A 608 -3.98 13.44 10.97
N LEU A 609 -3.30 13.93 12.00
CA LEU A 609 -3.90 14.58 13.16
C LEU A 609 -3.11 15.84 13.49
N GLN A 610 -3.82 16.93 13.74
CA GLN A 610 -3.26 18.16 14.28
C GLN A 610 -3.82 18.37 15.69
N ALA A 611 -2.91 18.60 16.63
CA ALA A 611 -3.25 18.91 18.01
C ALA A 611 -2.42 20.10 18.50
N ARG A 612 -2.97 20.83 19.48
CA ARG A 612 -2.35 21.99 20.10
C ARG A 612 -2.21 21.78 21.60
N PHE A 613 -1.09 22.21 22.15
CA PHE A 613 -0.84 22.21 23.58
C PHE A 613 -1.77 23.20 24.29
N ILE A 614 -2.39 22.75 25.39
CA ILE A 614 -3.19 23.59 26.29
C ILE A 614 -2.40 23.92 27.54
N GLU A 615 -2.08 22.89 28.33
CA GLU A 615 -1.43 23.03 29.62
C GLU A 615 -0.65 21.76 30.03
N LYS A 616 0.30 21.92 30.94
CA LYS A 616 0.94 20.79 31.63
C LYS A 616 0.02 20.34 32.76
N MET A 617 -0.19 19.04 32.89
CA MET A 617 -0.97 18.49 34.00
C MET A 617 -0.12 18.39 35.26
N GLU A 618 -0.72 18.69 36.41
CA GLU A 618 -0.11 18.42 37.71
C GLU A 618 -0.12 16.90 37.93
N SER A 619 1.05 16.36 38.27
CA SER A 619 1.32 14.94 38.43
C SER A 619 0.72 14.33 39.70
#